data_AF-A0A673MKZ1-F1
#
_entry.id   AF-A0A673MKZ1-F1
#
_cell.length_a   1.000
_cell.length_b   1.000
_cell.length_c   1.000
_cell.angle_alpha   90.00
_cell.angle_beta   90.00
_cell.angle_gamma   90.00
#
_symmetry.space_group_name_H-M   'P 1'
#
loop_
_entity.id
_entity.type
_entity.pdbx_description
1 polymer ?
#
loop_
_entity_poly.entity_id
_entity_poly.type
_entity_poly.pdbx_seq_one_letter_code
_entity_poly.pdbx_strand_id
1 'polypeptide(L)'
;VVGNSIVYPSNHVNNICSMWGNFHFKTFDGDVYQFPGMCEYNLVSDCQSLIRQFSVHVKRTEHSTGPNISRVSITINDIGVELTEKQVVVNGEKVTLPVHVAGILVEENSIYIRLYSKMGITASLDYKGSAICALYRLNIICLEFE
;
A
#
# COMPACT_ATOMS: atom_id res chain seq x y z
N VAL A 1 10.53 -24.63 25.53
CA VAL A 1 11.05 -25.38 24.37
C VAL A 1 11.84 -24.42 23.53
N VAL A 2 13.16 -24.59 23.44
CA VAL A 2 14.01 -23.79 22.56
C VAL A 2 13.68 -24.23 21.13
N GLY A 3 12.84 -23.46 20.44
CA GLY A 3 12.51 -23.70 19.05
C GLY A 3 13.64 -23.15 18.18
N ASN A 4 14.35 -24.02 17.48
CA ASN A 4 15.29 -23.62 16.44
C ASN A 4 14.53 -22.80 15.37
N SER A 5 14.78 -21.50 15.29
CA SER A 5 14.41 -20.70 14.12
C SER A 5 15.35 -21.08 12.98
N ILE A 6 14.84 -21.89 12.05
CA ILE A 6 15.47 -22.13 10.76
C ILE A 6 15.36 -20.82 9.98
N VAL A 7 16.49 -20.14 9.77
CA VAL A 7 16.55 -18.93 8.95
C VAL A 7 16.40 -19.36 7.49
N TYR A 8 15.22 -19.14 6.92
CA TYR A 8 15.00 -19.30 5.48
C TYR A 8 15.76 -18.18 4.75
N PRO A 9 16.48 -18.49 3.66
CA PRO A 9 17.15 -17.46 2.86
C PRO A 9 16.10 -16.44 2.40
N SER A 10 16.42 -15.16 2.56
CA SER A 10 15.54 -14.02 2.32
C SER A 10 14.92 -14.09 0.91
N ASN A 11 13.74 -14.68 0.83
CA ASN A 11 12.92 -14.59 -0.37
C ASN A 11 12.40 -13.17 -0.44
N HIS A 12 12.71 -12.47 -1.54
CA HIS A 12 12.24 -11.11 -1.86
C HIS A 12 10.70 -10.95 -1.83
N VAL A 13 9.96 -12.05 -1.64
CA VAL A 13 8.50 -12.18 -1.53
C VAL A 13 7.97 -11.85 -0.13
N ASN A 14 8.82 -11.85 0.91
CA ASN A 14 8.45 -11.57 2.31
C ASN A 14 8.43 -10.07 2.68
N ASN A 15 8.43 -9.19 1.67
CA ASN A 15 8.47 -7.74 1.83
C ASN A 15 7.36 -7.04 1.02
N ILE A 16 6.35 -7.80 0.58
CA ILE A 16 5.25 -7.33 -0.26
C ILE A 16 3.93 -7.70 0.40
N CYS A 17 3.13 -6.69 0.76
CA CYS A 17 1.72 -6.88 1.03
C CYS A 17 0.90 -6.58 -0.23
N SER A 18 -0.25 -7.23 -0.34
CA SER A 18 -1.13 -7.04 -1.49
C SER A 18 -2.57 -7.22 -1.11
N MET A 19 -3.46 -6.48 -1.77
CA MET A 19 -4.91 -6.66 -1.67
C MET A 19 -5.49 -6.76 -3.08
N TRP A 20 -6.31 -7.79 -3.32
CA TRP A 20 -6.84 -8.06 -4.66
C TRP A 20 -8.22 -8.73 -4.60
N GLY A 21 -8.94 -8.66 -5.72
CA GLY A 21 -10.18 -9.38 -5.98
C GLY A 21 -11.20 -9.32 -4.84
N ASN A 22 -11.83 -10.46 -4.57
CA ASN A 22 -12.92 -10.63 -3.59
C ASN A 22 -12.40 -10.61 -2.12
N PHE A 23 -11.87 -9.47 -1.71
CA PHE A 23 -11.45 -9.17 -0.33
C PHE A 23 -10.24 -9.96 0.16
N HIS A 24 -9.40 -10.44 -0.75
CA HIS A 24 -8.16 -11.12 -0.38
C HIS A 24 -7.11 -10.09 -0.03
N PHE A 25 -6.36 -10.38 1.03
CA PHE A 25 -5.24 -9.60 1.50
C PHE A 25 -4.09 -10.53 1.89
N LYS A 26 -2.85 -10.13 1.59
CA LYS A 26 -1.62 -10.84 1.95
C LYS A 26 -0.73 -9.93 2.78
N THR A 27 -0.25 -10.43 3.92
CA THR A 27 0.72 -9.76 4.80
C THR A 27 2.14 -9.83 4.23
N PHE A 28 3.06 -9.07 4.83
CA PHE A 28 4.49 -9.13 4.50
C PHE A 28 5.09 -10.51 4.82
N ASP A 29 4.65 -11.15 5.90
CA ASP A 29 5.10 -12.50 6.30
C ASP A 29 4.55 -13.62 5.40
N GLY A 30 3.62 -13.28 4.50
CA GLY A 30 3.08 -14.19 3.50
C GLY A 30 1.71 -14.76 3.83
N ASP A 31 1.15 -14.45 4.99
CA ASP A 31 -0.18 -14.90 5.40
C ASP A 31 -1.26 -14.28 4.54
N VAL A 32 -2.27 -15.08 4.17
CA VAL A 32 -3.39 -14.63 3.34
C VAL A 32 -4.69 -14.69 4.13
N TYR A 33 -5.43 -13.58 4.12
CA TYR A 33 -6.71 -13.40 4.79
C TYR A 33 -7.77 -12.94 3.80
N GLN A 34 -9.04 -13.17 4.16
CA GLN A 34 -10.19 -12.61 3.46
C GLN A 34 -10.96 -11.72 4.44
N PHE A 35 -11.07 -10.43 4.12
CA PHE A 35 -11.73 -9.46 4.99
C PHE A 35 -12.76 -8.65 4.20
N PRO A 36 -14.06 -9.01 4.24
CA PRO A 36 -15.13 -8.44 3.41
C PRO A 36 -15.58 -7.04 3.86
N GLY A 37 -14.61 -6.17 4.08
CA GLY A 37 -14.80 -4.82 4.53
C GLY A 37 -14.91 -3.80 3.38
N MET A 38 -15.86 -2.87 3.49
CA MET A 38 -16.11 -1.81 2.50
C MET A 38 -15.66 -0.42 2.95
N CYS A 39 -15.12 -0.31 4.16
CA CYS A 39 -14.60 0.94 4.69
C CYS A 39 -13.19 1.21 4.16
N GLU A 40 -12.56 2.24 4.72
CA GLU A 40 -11.14 2.51 4.53
C GLU A 40 -10.33 1.75 5.58
N TYR A 41 -9.28 1.06 5.14
CA TYR A 41 -8.44 0.20 5.97
C TYR A 41 -7.02 0.72 6.02
N ASN A 42 -6.40 0.67 7.19
CA ASN A 42 -4.97 0.85 7.32
C ASN A 42 -4.26 -0.44 6.85
N LEU A 43 -3.80 -0.43 5.59
CA LEU A 43 -3.13 -1.57 4.99
C LEU A 43 -1.73 -1.76 5.56
N VAL A 44 -1.05 -0.66 5.92
CA VAL A 44 0.23 -0.71 6.61
C VAL A 44 0.55 0.66 7.17
N SER A 45 1.13 0.70 8.37
CA SER A 45 1.70 1.93 8.92
C SER A 45 2.91 1.67 9.80
N ASP A 46 3.72 2.72 10.00
CA ASP A 46 4.76 2.74 11.02
C ASP A 46 4.13 2.73 12.42
N CYS A 47 4.55 1.78 13.26
CA CYS A 47 4.12 1.67 14.64
C CYS A 47 5.27 1.71 15.67
N GLN A 48 6.49 2.07 15.26
CA GLN A 48 7.61 2.23 16.19
C GLN A 48 7.62 3.57 16.92
N SER A 49 6.95 4.57 16.36
CA SER A 49 7.01 5.96 16.81
C SER A 49 5.62 6.46 17.20
N LEU A 50 5.58 7.37 18.18
CA LEU A 50 4.37 8.14 18.52
C LEU A 50 3.82 8.91 17.30
N ILE A 51 4.71 9.28 16.38
CA ILE A 51 4.38 9.92 15.11
C ILE A 51 4.62 8.90 14.00
N ARG A 52 3.54 8.50 13.31
CA ARG A 52 3.62 7.56 12.18
C ARG A 52 4.33 8.24 11.01
N GLN A 53 5.53 7.79 10.66
CA GLN A 53 6.28 8.36 9.53
C GLN A 53 5.73 7.94 8.17
N PHE A 54 5.02 6.82 8.13
CA PHE A 54 4.33 6.41 6.93
C PHE A 54 3.03 5.66 7.25
N SER A 55 2.08 5.77 6.34
CA SER A 55 0.90 4.92 6.32
C SER A 55 0.40 4.72 4.89
N VAL A 56 -0.26 3.59 4.66
CA VAL A 56 -0.99 3.29 3.44
C VAL A 56 -2.38 2.85 3.83
N HIS A 57 -3.36 3.63 3.44
CA HIS A 57 -4.77 3.33 3.62
C HIS A 57 -5.38 2.94 2.28
N VAL A 58 -6.27 1.95 2.29
CA VAL A 58 -6.97 1.50 1.10
C VAL A 58 -8.46 1.53 1.33
N LYS A 59 -9.18 2.16 0.40
CA LYS A 59 -10.64 2.24 0.43
C LYS A 59 -11.23 1.39 -0.69
N ARG A 60 -12.25 0.61 -0.34
CA ARG A 60 -13.11 -0.09 -1.29
C ARG A 60 -14.42 0.67 -1.49
N THR A 61 -14.97 0.58 -2.69
CA THR A 61 -16.32 1.06 -2.99
C THR A 61 -17.02 0.09 -3.93
N GLU A 62 -18.35 0.11 -3.93
CA GLU A 62 -19.11 -0.67 -4.89
C GLU A 62 -18.96 -0.12 -6.31
N HIS A 63 -18.68 -1.02 -7.25
CA HIS A 63 -18.71 -0.78 -8.69
C HIS A 63 -19.73 -1.69 -9.37
N SER A 64 -20.03 -1.46 -10.65
CA SER A 64 -20.97 -2.27 -11.43
C SER A 64 -20.58 -3.75 -11.54
N THR A 65 -19.28 -4.06 -11.39
CA THR A 65 -18.72 -5.41 -11.42
C THR A 65 -18.47 -6.00 -10.03
N GLY A 66 -18.90 -5.29 -8.97
CA GLY A 66 -18.71 -5.64 -7.56
C GLY A 66 -17.71 -4.73 -6.83
N PRO A 67 -17.36 -5.07 -5.58
CA PRO A 67 -16.43 -4.30 -4.75
C PRO A 67 -15.05 -4.17 -5.39
N ASN A 68 -14.55 -2.93 -5.50
CA ASN A 68 -13.22 -2.66 -6.05
C ASN A 68 -12.44 -1.65 -5.19
N ILE A 69 -11.12 -1.63 -5.34
CA ILE A 69 -10.24 -0.67 -4.69
C ILE A 69 -10.32 0.65 -5.46
N SER A 70 -10.97 1.65 -4.87
CA SER A 70 -11.16 2.94 -5.52
C SER A 70 -10.13 4.00 -5.13
N ARG A 71 -9.48 3.82 -3.98
CA ARG A 71 -8.45 4.76 -3.52
C ARG A 71 -7.37 4.08 -2.70
N VAL A 72 -6.12 4.46 -2.97
CA VAL A 72 -4.97 4.20 -2.10
C VAL A 72 -4.43 5.54 -1.62
N SER A 73 -4.47 5.79 -0.31
CA SER A 73 -3.96 6.99 0.33
C SER A 73 -2.64 6.66 1.02
N ILE A 74 -1.57 7.32 0.61
CA ILE A 74 -0.22 7.12 1.14
C ILE A 74 0.23 8.40 1.84
N THR A 75 0.65 8.27 3.09
CA THR A 75 1.31 9.35 3.82
C THR A 75 2.78 8.97 4.02
N ILE A 76 3.70 9.87 3.67
CA ILE A 76 5.14 9.72 3.93
C ILE A 76 5.63 11.04 4.51
N ASN A 77 6.04 11.02 5.78
CA ASN A 77 6.24 12.20 6.61
C ASN A 77 4.98 13.09 6.53
N ASP A 78 5.13 14.35 6.12
CA ASP A 78 4.02 15.30 5.99
C ASP A 78 3.43 15.35 4.57
N ILE A 79 3.83 14.45 3.68
CA ILE A 79 3.34 14.41 2.29
C ILE A 79 2.23 13.37 2.17
N GLY A 80 1.03 13.83 1.81
CA GLY A 80 -0.12 12.99 1.47
C GLY A 80 -0.26 12.80 -0.03
N VAL A 81 -0.34 11.55 -0.48
CA VAL A 81 -0.57 11.18 -1.88
C VAL A 81 -1.80 10.29 -1.98
N GLU A 82 -2.75 10.64 -2.83
CA GLU A 82 -3.91 9.79 -3.14
C GLU A 82 -3.84 9.30 -4.57
N LEU A 83 -3.93 7.99 -4.74
CA LEU A 83 -4.03 7.31 -6.02
C LEU A 83 -5.47 6.86 -6.23
N THR A 84 -6.05 7.24 -7.37
CA THR A 84 -7.34 6.75 -7.85
C THR A 84 -7.18 6.32 -9.31
N GLU A 85 -8.13 5.58 -9.87
CA GLU A 85 -8.09 5.19 -11.28
C GLU A 85 -8.00 6.38 -12.27
N LYS A 86 -8.38 7.58 -11.86
CA LYS A 86 -8.54 8.74 -12.77
C LYS A 86 -7.55 9.87 -12.53
N GLN A 87 -7.02 9.99 -11.31
CA GLN A 87 -6.20 11.12 -10.91
C GLN A 87 -5.28 10.75 -9.76
N VAL A 88 -4.17 11.48 -9.70
CA VAL A 88 -3.30 11.53 -8.52
C VAL A 88 -3.45 12.90 -7.86
N VAL A 89 -3.54 12.89 -6.54
CA VAL A 89 -3.57 14.09 -5.70
C VAL A 89 -2.36 14.07 -4.79
N VAL A 90 -1.62 15.17 -4.72
CA VAL A 90 -0.51 15.36 -3.80
C VAL A 90 -0.81 16.58 -2.93
N ASN A 91 -0.84 16.41 -1.61
CA ASN A 91 -1.16 17.46 -0.64
C ASN A 91 -2.46 18.23 -0.95
N GLY A 92 -3.47 17.52 -1.44
CA GLY A 92 -4.78 18.10 -1.80
C GLY A 92 -4.86 18.69 -3.22
N GLU A 93 -3.75 18.79 -3.94
CA GLU A 93 -3.72 19.31 -5.31
C GLU A 93 -3.64 18.20 -6.36
N LYS A 94 -4.41 18.32 -7.44
CA LYS A 94 -4.33 17.39 -8.58
C LYS A 94 -3.04 17.64 -9.34
N VAL A 95 -2.33 16.58 -9.66
CA VAL A 95 -1.04 16.64 -10.37
C VAL A 95 -1.09 15.91 -11.70
N THR A 96 -0.25 16.33 -12.64
CA THR A 96 0.02 15.58 -13.88
C THR A 96 1.21 14.66 -13.65
N LEU A 97 1.10 13.42 -14.13
CA LEU A 97 2.17 12.43 -14.02
C LEU A 97 3.13 12.47 -15.23
N PRO A 98 4.41 12.10 -15.04
CA PRO A 98 5.04 11.75 -13.77
C PRO A 98 5.31 12.99 -12.90
N VAL A 99 5.27 12.83 -11.58
CA VAL A 99 5.59 13.90 -10.62
C VAL A 99 6.68 13.46 -9.65
N HIS A 100 7.58 14.37 -9.29
CA HIS A 100 8.60 14.13 -8.28
C HIS A 100 8.56 15.22 -7.20
N VAL A 101 8.35 14.82 -5.95
CA VAL A 101 8.13 15.72 -4.81
C VAL A 101 8.77 15.13 -3.55
N ALA A 102 9.64 15.89 -2.88
CA ALA A 102 10.25 15.49 -1.60
C ALA A 102 10.85 14.05 -1.57
N GLY A 103 11.39 13.57 -2.71
CA GLY A 103 11.94 12.21 -2.81
C GLY A 103 10.91 11.11 -3.08
N ILE A 104 9.67 11.48 -3.39
CA ILE A 104 8.61 10.64 -3.90
C ILE A 104 8.52 10.84 -5.41
N LEU A 105 8.52 9.73 -6.16
CA LEU A 105 8.21 9.68 -7.58
C LEU A 105 6.85 9.01 -7.76
N VAL A 106 5.93 9.62 -8.49
CA VAL A 106 4.70 8.96 -8.93
C VAL A 106 4.70 8.92 -10.46
N GLU A 107 4.48 7.73 -10.99
CA GLU A 107 4.41 7.45 -12.44
C GLU A 107 3.18 6.60 -12.75
N GLU A 108 2.72 6.67 -13.99
CA GLU A 108 1.65 5.81 -14.51
C GLU A 108 2.03 5.20 -15.85
N ASN A 109 1.36 4.11 -16.18
CA ASN A 109 1.33 3.53 -17.52
C ASN A 109 -0.09 3.04 -17.81
N SER A 110 -0.28 2.17 -18.80
CA SER A 110 -1.62 1.68 -19.16
C SER A 110 -2.22 0.66 -18.18
N ILE A 111 -1.48 0.21 -17.17
CA ILE A 111 -1.90 -0.87 -16.26
C ILE A 111 -1.90 -0.47 -14.78
N TYR A 112 -1.07 0.48 -14.36
CA TYR A 112 -1.01 0.92 -12.97
C TYR A 112 -0.61 2.37 -12.82
N ILE A 113 -0.91 2.90 -11.64
CA ILE A 113 -0.25 4.06 -11.05
C ILE A 113 0.65 3.55 -9.92
N ARG A 114 1.90 4.02 -9.88
CA ARG A 114 2.88 3.58 -8.90
C ARG A 114 3.64 4.75 -8.29
N LEU A 115 3.80 4.66 -6.98
CA LEU A 115 4.59 5.55 -6.15
C LEU A 115 5.86 4.84 -5.71
N TYR A 116 6.99 5.54 -5.81
CA TYR A 116 8.26 5.16 -5.20
C TYR A 116 8.72 6.26 -4.26
N SER A 117 9.31 5.88 -3.12
CA SER A 117 9.93 6.81 -2.19
C SER A 117 11.40 6.45 -1.99
N LYS A 118 12.26 7.47 -1.84
CA LYS A 118 13.65 7.31 -1.40
C LYS A 118 13.79 6.56 -0.06
N MET A 119 12.73 6.49 0.74
CA MET A 119 12.68 5.71 1.98
C MET A 119 12.53 4.19 1.75
N GLY A 120 12.45 3.73 0.50
CA GLY A 120 12.30 2.31 0.17
C GLY A 120 10.85 1.81 0.27
N ILE A 121 9.88 2.71 0.14
CA ILE A 121 8.45 2.40 0.09
C ILE A 121 8.03 2.41 -1.38
N THR A 122 7.27 1.39 -1.78
CA THR A 122 6.60 1.34 -3.07
C THR A 122 5.14 1.01 -2.86
N ALA A 123 4.23 1.75 -3.48
CA ALA A 123 2.80 1.48 -3.48
C ALA A 123 2.27 1.60 -4.90
N SER A 124 1.36 0.71 -5.30
CA SER A 124 0.74 0.76 -6.63
C SER A 124 -0.73 0.39 -6.59
N LEU A 125 -1.50 1.07 -7.42
CA LEU A 125 -2.89 0.77 -7.74
C LEU A 125 -2.97 0.31 -9.20
N ASP A 126 -3.41 -0.93 -9.42
CA ASP A 126 -3.72 -1.48 -10.74
C ASP A 126 -5.15 -1.10 -11.14
N TYR A 127 -5.36 -0.67 -12.39
CA TYR A 127 -6.69 -0.30 -12.91
C TYR A 127 -7.69 -1.47 -12.97
N LYS A 128 -7.26 -2.70 -12.70
CA LYS A 128 -8.12 -3.88 -12.50
C LYS A 128 -8.58 -4.06 -11.05
N GLY A 129 -8.16 -3.19 -10.13
CA GLY A 129 -8.60 -3.21 -8.74
C GLY A 129 -7.73 -4.02 -7.80
N SER A 130 -6.42 -3.97 -7.99
CA SER A 130 -5.45 -4.57 -7.06
C SER A 130 -4.54 -3.48 -6.51
N ALA A 131 -4.26 -3.53 -5.21
CA ALA A 131 -3.28 -2.68 -4.56
C ALA A 131 -2.10 -3.54 -4.11
N ILE A 132 -0.88 -3.10 -4.41
CA ILE A 132 0.35 -3.76 -3.99
C ILE A 132 1.18 -2.74 -3.26
N CYS A 133 1.70 -3.08 -2.08
CA CYS A 133 2.70 -2.28 -1.39
C CYS A 133 3.91 -3.14 -1.05
N ALA A 134 5.09 -2.59 -1.28
CA ALA A 134 6.36 -3.23 -0.98
C ALA A 134 7.21 -2.31 -0.10
N LEU A 135 7.82 -2.90 0.92
CA LEU A 135 8.65 -2.20 1.90
C LEU A 135 10.02 -2.85 1.92
N TYR A 136 11.03 -2.13 1.42
CA TYR A 136 12.39 -2.66 1.26
C TYR A 136 13.32 -2.32 2.44
N ARG A 137 12.86 -1.53 3.41
CA ARG A 137 13.69 -1.02 4.53
C ARG A 137 13.02 -1.00 5.91
N LEU A 138 11.86 -1.63 6.09
CA LEU A 138 11.11 -1.53 7.35
C LEU A 138 10.85 -2.90 7.96
N ASN A 139 11.32 -3.10 9.19
CA ASN A 139 11.19 -4.34 9.97
C ASN A 139 9.95 -4.35 10.88
N ILE A 140 9.09 -3.31 10.86
CA ILE A 140 7.97 -3.19 11.80
C ILE A 140 6.79 -2.56 11.08
N ILE A 141 5.74 -3.37 10.93
CA ILE A 141 4.55 -3.10 10.13
C ILE A 141 3.36 -3.54 10.98
N CYS A 142 2.49 -2.60 11.32
CA CYS A 142 1.21 -2.93 11.93
C CYS A 142 0.13 -2.99 10.86
N LEU A 143 -0.62 -4.09 10.86
CA LEU A 143 -1.86 -4.26 10.11
C LEU A 143 -3.01 -4.01 11.08
N GLU A 144 -3.69 -2.89 10.92
CA GLU A 144 -4.86 -2.55 11.72
C GLU A 144 -6.10 -2.66 10.85
N PHE A 145 -6.85 -3.75 11.05
CA PHE A 145 -8.22 -3.86 10.55
C PHE A 145 -9.14 -3.34 11.66
N GLU A 146 -9.53 -2.06 11.59
CA GLU A 146 -10.68 -1.54 12.34
C GLU A 146 -12.01 -1.89 11.66
#